data_AF-A0A1V1PJJ7-F1
#
_entry.id   AF-A0A1V1PJJ7-F1
#
_cell.length_a   1.000
_cell.length_b   1.000
_cell.length_c   1.000
_cell.angle_alpha   90.00
_cell.angle_beta   90.00
_cell.angle_gamma   90.00
#
_symmetry.space_group_name_H-M   'P 1'
#
loop_
_entity.id
_entity.type
_entity.pdbx_description
1 polymer ?
#
loop_
_entity_poly.entity_id
_entity_poly.type
_entity_poly.pdbx_seq_one_letter_code
_entity_poly.pdbx_strand_id
1 'polypeptide(L)'
;MSARRPNLGAAGADLAFAAISFAAGLAGAALWTAALVAIAAAAVWYWLRRDALARMDNSTRATSTAVALAVLFIVLGGAYWVGLALRGNG
;
A
#
# COMPACT_ATOMS: atom_id res chain seq x y z
N MET A 1 14.51 27.83 -1.20
CA MET A 1 13.61 26.66 -1.36
C MET A 1 13.80 25.77 -0.14
N SER A 2 12.82 25.71 0.77
CA SER A 2 12.93 24.84 1.95
C SER A 2 12.79 23.38 1.50
N ALA A 3 13.82 22.58 1.70
CA ALA A 3 13.80 21.16 1.34
C ALA A 3 12.70 20.46 2.13
N ARG A 4 11.69 19.91 1.44
CA ARG A 4 10.67 19.08 2.09
C ARG A 4 11.39 17.88 2.72
N ARG A 5 11.25 17.70 4.03
CA ARG A 5 11.83 16.55 4.72
C ARG A 5 11.28 15.25 4.10
N PRO A 6 12.14 14.29 3.74
CA PRO A 6 11.68 13.01 3.20
C PRO A 6 10.83 12.28 4.24
N ASN A 7 9.63 11.85 3.84
CA ASN A 7 8.74 11.07 4.71
C ASN A 7 9.15 9.59 4.68
N LEU A 8 10.26 9.29 5.36
CA LEU A 8 10.83 7.94 5.44
C LEU A 8 9.87 6.94 6.09
N GLY A 9 9.00 7.40 6.99
CA GLY A 9 8.00 6.55 7.65
C GLY A 9 6.96 6.00 6.67
N ALA A 10 6.48 6.83 5.74
CA ALA A 10 5.56 6.38 4.70
C ALA A 10 6.22 5.40 3.73
N ALA A 11 7.44 5.72 3.26
CA ALA A 11 8.19 4.84 2.36
C ALA A 11 8.51 3.48 3.00
N GLY A 12 8.88 3.48 4.29
CA GLY A 12 9.13 2.25 5.05
C GLY A 12 7.87 1.40 5.22
N ALA A 13 6.73 2.02 5.52
CA ALA A 13 5.45 1.31 5.61
C ALA A 13 5.04 0.69 4.27
N ASP A 14 5.13 1.44 3.18
CA ASP A 14 4.78 0.96 1.83
C ASP A 14 5.65 -0.25 1.43
N LEU A 15 6.96 -0.19 1.71
CA LEU A 15 7.89 -1.31 1.47
C LEU A 15 7.55 -2.53 2.32
N ALA A 16 7.25 -2.34 3.61
CA ALA A 16 6.91 -3.43 4.52
C ALA A 16 5.64 -4.18 4.07
N PHE A 17 4.59 -3.46 3.70
CA PHE A 17 3.36 -4.08 3.20
C PHE A 17 3.57 -4.78 1.85
N ALA A 18 4.37 -4.20 0.95
CA ALA A 18 4.72 -4.87 -0.31
C ALA A 18 5.49 -6.18 -0.07
N ALA A 19 6.45 -6.18 0.85
CA ALA A 19 7.21 -7.37 1.23
C ALA A 19 6.31 -8.46 1.86
N ILE A 20 5.38 -8.07 2.74
CA ILE A 20 4.42 -9.01 3.33
C ILE A 20 3.49 -9.58 2.26
N SER A 21 2.98 -8.75 1.35
CA SER A 21 2.10 -9.20 0.25
C SER A 21 2.82 -10.17 -0.68
N PHE A 22 4.08 -9.87 -1.03
CA PHE A 22 4.95 -10.76 -1.79
C PHE A 22 5.19 -12.09 -1.07
N ALA A 23 5.55 -12.06 0.22
CA ALA A 23 5.77 -13.26 1.01
C ALA A 23 4.51 -14.14 1.12
N ALA A 24 3.33 -13.52 1.25
CA ALA A 24 2.05 -14.23 1.23
C ALA A 24 1.84 -14.97 -0.10
N GLY A 25 2.19 -14.34 -1.23
CA GLY A 25 2.15 -14.97 -2.55
C GLY A 25 3.13 -16.13 -2.66
N LEU A 26 4.38 -15.92 -2.21
CA LEU A 26 5.43 -16.95 -2.22
C LEU A 26 5.06 -18.16 -1.35
N ALA A 27 4.37 -17.94 -0.23
CA ALA A 27 3.87 -18.99 0.64
C ALA A 27 2.65 -19.75 0.05
N GLY A 28 2.06 -19.25 -1.03
CA GLY A 28 0.81 -19.79 -1.58
C GLY A 28 -0.39 -19.58 -0.65
N ALA A 29 -0.36 -18.49 0.14
CA ALA A 29 -1.48 -18.13 0.99
C ALA A 29 -2.73 -17.81 0.17
N ALA A 30 -3.92 -17.94 0.77
CA ALA A 30 -5.16 -17.65 0.09
C ALA A 30 -5.31 -16.14 -0.21
N LEU A 31 -5.98 -15.78 -1.31
CA LEU A 31 -6.11 -14.38 -1.77
C LEU A 31 -6.64 -13.40 -0.70
N TRP A 32 -7.45 -13.87 0.25
CA TRP A 32 -7.97 -13.04 1.33
C TRP A 32 -6.86 -12.52 2.26
N THR A 33 -5.71 -13.20 2.37
CA THR A 33 -4.57 -12.69 3.16
C THR A 33 -3.98 -11.45 2.51
N ALA A 34 -3.86 -11.42 1.19
CA ALA A 34 -3.41 -10.24 0.45
C ALA A 34 -4.43 -9.08 0.60
N ALA A 35 -5.73 -9.40 0.62
CA ALA A 35 -6.77 -8.39 0.88
C ALA A 35 -6.64 -7.77 2.28
N LEU A 36 -6.38 -8.57 3.33
CA LEU A 36 -6.15 -8.06 4.68
C LEU A 36 -4.89 -7.18 4.76
N VAL A 37 -3.81 -7.58 4.09
CA VAL A 37 -2.58 -6.77 3.98
C VAL A 37 -2.89 -5.42 3.33
N ALA A 38 -3.71 -5.41 2.28
CA ALA A 38 -4.10 -4.19 1.60
C ALA A 38 -5.01 -3.29 2.46
N ILE A 39 -5.93 -3.86 3.23
CA ILE A 39 -6.76 -3.11 4.19
C ILE A 39 -5.90 -2.49 5.29
N ALA A 40 -4.94 -3.25 5.85
CA ALA A 40 -4.02 -2.75 6.87
C ALA A 40 -3.14 -1.61 6.30
N ALA A 41 -2.63 -1.77 5.08
CA ALA A 41 -1.86 -0.75 4.39
C ALA A 41 -2.68 0.52 4.13
N ALA A 42 -3.93 0.40 3.70
CA ALA A 42 -4.83 1.53 3.52
C ALA A 42 -5.10 2.28 4.84
N ALA A 43 -5.29 1.56 5.95
CA ALA A 43 -5.48 2.14 7.26
C ALA A 43 -4.24 2.92 7.74
N VAL A 44 -3.04 2.34 7.59
CA VAL A 44 -1.77 3.01 7.92
C VAL A 44 -1.54 4.22 7.01
N TRP A 45 -1.80 4.09 5.72
CA TRP A 45 -1.70 5.20 4.77
C TRP A 45 -2.58 6.38 5.17
N TYR A 46 -3.83 6.10 5.53
CA TYR A 46 -4.79 7.12 5.97
C TYR A 46 -4.33 7.75 7.27
N TRP A 47 -3.90 6.95 8.25
CA TRP A 47 -3.41 7.44 9.53
C TRP A 47 -2.25 8.42 9.37
N LEU A 48 -1.25 8.08 8.55
CA LEU A 48 -0.09 8.94 8.29
C LEU A 48 -0.43 10.24 7.56
N ARG A 49 -1.58 10.28 6.86
CA ARG A 49 -1.98 11.41 5.99
C ARG A 49 -3.23 12.13 6.44
N ARG A 50 -3.86 11.72 7.56
CA ARG A 50 -5.12 12.27 8.05
C ARG A 50 -5.09 13.80 8.21
N ASP A 51 -4.00 14.35 8.74
CA ASP A 51 -3.87 15.79 8.97
C ASP A 51 -3.70 16.57 7.66
N ALA A 52 -3.05 15.96 6.66
CA ALA A 52 -2.94 16.54 5.33
C ALA A 52 -4.28 16.48 4.58
N LEU A 53 -5.01 15.37 4.68
CA LEU A 53 -6.33 15.19 4.09
C LEU A 53 -7.38 16.10 4.73
N ALA A 54 -7.29 16.36 6.04
CA ALA A 54 -8.20 17.26 6.76
C ALA A 54 -8.10 18.73 6.30
N ARG A 55 -6.95 19.13 5.73
CA ARG A 55 -6.73 20.48 5.20
C ARG A 55 -7.17 20.65 3.74
N MET A 56 -7.59 19.58 3.08
CA MET A 56 -8.04 19.61 1.70
C MET A 56 -9.56 19.83 1.63
N ASP A 57 -10.00 20.44 0.53
CA ASP A 57 -11.40 20.45 0.12
C ASP A 57 -11.91 19.02 -0.15
N ASN A 58 -13.20 18.79 0.06
CA ASN A 58 -13.79 17.46 0.00
C ASN A 58 -13.58 16.76 -1.36
N SER A 59 -13.62 17.52 -2.47
CA SER A 59 -13.42 17.00 -3.82
C SER A 59 -11.98 16.52 -4.03
N THR A 60 -10.99 17.38 -3.76
CA THR A 60 -9.57 17.01 -3.88
C THR A 60 -9.20 15.88 -2.92
N ARG A 61 -9.77 15.88 -1.70
CA ARG A 61 -9.57 14.80 -0.72
C ARG A 61 -10.05 13.46 -1.27
N ALA A 62 -11.25 13.41 -1.85
CA ALA A 62 -11.81 12.17 -2.41
C ALA A 62 -10.97 11.66 -3.58
N THR A 63 -10.64 12.53 -4.54
CA THR A 63 -9.83 12.15 -5.72
C THR A 63 -8.43 11.69 -5.32
N SER A 64 -7.76 12.42 -4.44
CA SER A 64 -6.40 12.06 -3.97
C SER A 64 -6.41 10.73 -3.21
N THR A 65 -7.45 10.49 -2.40
CA THR A 65 -7.61 9.24 -1.67
C THR A 65 -7.86 8.08 -2.63
N ALA A 66 -8.76 8.25 -3.60
CA ALA A 66 -9.08 7.21 -4.58
C ALA A 66 -7.85 6.81 -5.41
N VAL A 67 -7.10 7.80 -5.92
CA VAL A 67 -5.87 7.54 -6.68
C VAL A 67 -4.82 6.84 -5.82
N ALA A 68 -4.60 7.30 -4.58
CA ALA A 68 -3.62 6.71 -3.69
C ALA A 68 -3.96 5.25 -3.33
N LEU A 69 -5.24 4.98 -3.02
CA LEU A 69 -5.70 3.62 -2.73
C LEU A 69 -5.59 2.71 -3.97
N ALA A 70 -5.94 3.21 -5.16
CA ALA A 70 -5.79 2.44 -6.40
C ALA A 70 -4.32 2.02 -6.64
N VAL A 71 -3.38 2.95 -6.49
CA VAL A 71 -1.95 2.65 -6.62
C VAL A 71 -1.51 1.63 -5.57
N LEU A 72 -1.94 1.80 -4.31
CA LEU A 72 -1.63 0.87 -3.22
C LEU A 72 -2.14 -0.55 -3.53
N PHE A 73 -3.38 -0.71 -3.98
CA PHE A 73 -3.94 -2.01 -4.35
C PHE A 73 -3.21 -2.65 -5.53
N ILE A 74 -2.83 -1.87 -6.54
CA ILE A 74 -2.07 -2.36 -7.69
C ILE A 74 -0.70 -2.88 -7.26
N VAL A 75 0.03 -2.12 -6.43
CA VAL A 75 1.37 -2.50 -5.97
C VAL A 75 1.30 -3.75 -5.10
N LEU A 76 0.39 -3.81 -4.13
CA LEU A 76 0.28 -4.96 -3.22
C LEU A 76 -0.24 -6.20 -3.93
N GLY A 77 -1.24 -6.06 -4.80
CA GLY A 77 -1.76 -7.16 -5.62
C GLY A 77 -0.70 -7.69 -6.58
N GLY A 78 0.04 -6.79 -7.23
CA GLY A 78 1.18 -7.12 -8.07
C GLY A 78 2.25 -7.89 -7.31
N ALA A 79 2.66 -7.40 -6.13
CA ALA A 79 3.64 -8.08 -5.28
C ALA A 79 3.18 -9.52 -4.91
N TYR A 80 1.92 -9.70 -4.53
CA TYR A 80 1.34 -11.00 -4.23
C TYR A 80 1.37 -11.94 -5.45
N TRP A 81 0.96 -11.47 -6.63
CA TRP A 81 1.00 -12.29 -7.85
C TRP A 81 2.42 -12.62 -8.31
N VAL A 82 3.37 -11.71 -8.16
CA VAL A 82 4.79 -12.00 -8.42
C VAL A 82 5.29 -13.10 -7.48
N GLY A 83 4.95 -13.04 -6.19
CA GLY A 83 5.28 -14.10 -5.23
C GLY A 83 4.69 -15.46 -5.62
N LEU A 84 3.42 -15.50 -6.03
CA LEU A 84 2.76 -16.72 -6.54
C LEU A 84 3.45 -17.25 -7.80
N ALA A 85 3.79 -16.38 -8.74
CA ALA A 85 4.45 -16.77 -9.98
C ALA A 85 5.83 -17.38 -9.70
N LEU A 86 6.60 -16.82 -8.76
CA LEU A 86 7.89 -17.39 -8.38
C LEU A 86 7.75 -18.76 -7.69
N ARG A 87 6.73 -18.93 -6.85
CA ARG A 87 6.41 -20.23 -6.25
C ARG A 87 6.09 -21.29 -7.31
N GLY A 88 5.36 -20.93 -8.36
CA GLY A 88 4.98 -21.85 -9.43
C GLY A 88 6.12 -22.22 -10.38
N ASN A 89 7.23 -21.48 -10.36
CA ASN A 89 8.43 -21.74 -11.18
C ASN A 89 9.56 -22.42 -10.40
N GLY A 90 9.38 -22.69 -9.11
CA GLY A 90 10.38 -23.29 -8.22
C GLY A 90 10.09 -24.72 -7.82
#